data_AF-A0A1J4NVC8-F1
#
_entry.id   AF-A0A1J4NVC8-F1
#
_cell.length_a   1.000
_cell.length_b   1.000
_cell.length_c   1.000
_cell.angle_alpha   90.00
_cell.angle_beta   90.00
_cell.angle_gamma   90.00
#
_symmetry.space_group_name_H-M   'P 1'
#
loop_
_entity.id
_entity.type
_entity.pdbx_description
1 polymer ?
#
loop_
_entity_poly.entity_id
_entity_poly.type
_entity_poly.pdbx_seq_one_letter_code
_entity_poly.pdbx_strand_id
1 'polypeptide(L)'
;MKIQVVACDIDQQVPAKTYTITVSDGRSISKDLCEEHGACLEDLLGELEVGAQESVAELKAEPVVPVRRSPAARKAPAKSATPARRRARVVSFEEIEARKIK
;
A
#
# COMPACT_ATOMS: atom_id res chain seq x y z
N MET A 1 20.18 -35.73 -12.73
CA MET A 1 19.34 -34.71 -12.05
C MET A 1 19.81 -33.34 -12.51
N LYS A 2 18.89 -32.45 -12.91
CA LYS A 2 19.23 -31.07 -13.30
C LYS A 2 18.88 -30.16 -12.13
N ILE A 3 19.87 -29.44 -11.60
CA ILE A 3 19.65 -28.37 -10.62
C ILE A 3 19.32 -27.12 -11.45
N GLN A 4 18.14 -26.53 -11.23
CA GLN A 4 17.76 -25.25 -11.81
C GLN A 4 17.91 -24.19 -10.72
N VAL A 5 18.70 -23.17 -11.00
CA VAL A 5 18.92 -22.03 -10.10
C VAL A 5 18.50 -20.77 -10.85
N VAL A 6 17.73 -19.91 -10.20
CA VAL A 6 17.29 -18.62 -10.74
C VAL A 6 18.28 -17.55 -10.29
N ALA A 7 18.90 -16.89 -11.26
CA ALA A 7 19.86 -15.81 -11.05
C ALA A 7 19.18 -14.45 -11.19
N CYS A 8 19.72 -13.44 -10.51
CA CYS A 8 19.20 -12.09 -10.60
C CYS A 8 19.45 -11.47 -11.98
N ASP A 9 18.47 -10.77 -12.51
CA ASP A 9 18.53 -10.08 -13.81
C ASP A 9 19.53 -8.91 -13.85
N ILE A 10 19.96 -8.39 -12.68
CA ILE A 10 20.83 -7.21 -12.58
C ILE A 10 22.30 -7.60 -12.44
N ASP A 11 22.61 -8.49 -11.50
CA ASP A 11 23.98 -8.83 -11.10
C ASP A 11 24.29 -10.34 -11.17
N GLN A 12 23.34 -11.16 -11.63
CA GLN A 12 23.44 -12.62 -11.74
C GLN A 12 23.69 -13.35 -10.42
N GLN A 13 23.46 -12.71 -9.28
CA GLN A 13 23.54 -13.38 -7.98
C GLN A 13 22.44 -14.43 -7.82
N VAL A 14 22.74 -15.48 -7.06
CA VAL A 14 21.86 -16.62 -6.78
C VAL A 14 21.81 -16.87 -5.26
N PRO A 15 20.64 -17.19 -4.68
CA PRO A 15 19.33 -17.35 -5.32
C PRO A 15 18.59 -16.01 -5.51
N ALA A 16 17.82 -15.90 -6.59
CA ALA A 16 16.90 -14.79 -6.84
C ALA A 16 15.43 -15.20 -6.68
N LYS A 17 14.58 -14.25 -6.29
CA LYS A 17 13.12 -14.38 -6.24
C LYS A 17 12.49 -13.73 -7.48
N THR A 18 11.44 -14.33 -8.01
CA THR A 18 10.69 -13.78 -9.14
C THR A 18 9.61 -12.81 -8.65
N TYR A 19 9.68 -11.56 -9.08
CA TYR A 19 8.69 -10.53 -8.82
C TYR A 19 7.89 -10.27 -10.10
N THR A 20 6.56 -10.21 -9.99
CA THR A 20 5.68 -9.85 -11.10
C THR A 20 4.83 -8.65 -10.71
N ILE A 21 4.93 -7.57 -11.48
CA ILE A 21 4.14 -6.35 -11.30
C ILE A 21 3.16 -6.25 -12.46
N THR A 22 1.86 -6.22 -12.13
CA THR A 22 0.77 -6.05 -13.09
C THR A 22 0.10 -4.70 -12.90
N VAL A 23 -0.04 -3.94 -13.99
CA VAL A 23 -0.74 -2.65 -14.00
C VAL A 23 -2.16 -2.85 -14.54
N SER A 24 -3.12 -2.04 -14.08
CA SER A 24 -4.53 -2.10 -14.48
C SER A 24 -4.77 -2.02 -16.00
N ASP A 25 -3.85 -1.38 -16.71
CA ASP A 25 -3.80 -1.23 -18.17
C ASP A 25 -3.31 -2.52 -18.88
N GLY A 26 -3.19 -3.62 -18.14
CA GLY A 26 -2.92 -4.97 -18.64
C GLY A 26 -1.45 -5.28 -18.89
N ARG A 27 -0.56 -4.34 -18.61
CA ARG A 27 0.89 -4.55 -18.72
C ARG A 27 1.38 -5.35 -17.53
N SER A 28 2.23 -6.33 -17.79
CA SER A 28 2.92 -7.11 -16.77
C SER A 28 4.42 -7.08 -17.02
N ILE A 29 5.19 -6.97 -15.95
CA ILE A 29 6.65 -7.07 -15.96
C ILE A 29 7.03 -8.12 -14.92
N SER A 30 7.82 -9.11 -15.34
CA SER A 30 8.41 -10.12 -14.46
C SER A 30 9.92 -9.91 -14.40
N LYS A 31 10.50 -9.96 -13.20
CA LYS A 31 11.93 -9.81 -12.96
C LYS A 31 12.40 -10.72 -11.84
N ASP A 32 13.59 -11.30 -12.02
CA ASP A 32 14.26 -12.10 -11.00
C ASP A 32 15.27 -11.23 -10.26
N LEU A 33 15.10 -11.07 -8.94
CA LEU A 33 15.92 -10.17 -8.12
C LEU A 33 16.50 -10.92 -6.92
N CYS A 34 17.79 -10.71 -6.65
CA CYS A 34 18.43 -11.16 -5.41
C CYS A 34 17.89 -10.35 -4.21
N GLU A 35 18.22 -10.78 -2.99
CA GLU A 35 17.71 -10.13 -1.76
C GLU A 35 18.00 -8.63 -1.71
N GLU A 36 19.21 -8.20 -2.11
CA GLU A 36 19.58 -6.79 -2.10
C GLU A 36 18.75 -5.94 -3.07
N HIS A 37 18.54 -6.42 -4.30
CA HIS A 37 17.77 -5.70 -5.32
C HIS A 37 16.25 -5.83 -5.12
N GLY A 38 15.79 -6.95 -4.55
CA GLY A 38 14.39 -7.20 -4.20
C GLY A 38 13.93 -6.44 -2.96
N ALA A 39 14.85 -6.15 -2.02
CA ALA A 39 14.54 -5.46 -0.77
C ALA A 39 13.83 -4.13 -1.00
N CYS A 40 14.28 -3.31 -1.97
CA CYS A 40 13.62 -2.04 -2.28
C CYS A 40 12.15 -2.20 -2.70
N LEU A 41 11.80 -3.30 -3.40
CA LEU A 41 10.41 -3.58 -3.76
C LEU A 41 9.61 -4.08 -2.56
N GLU A 42 10.20 -4.95 -1.75
CA GLU A 42 9.56 -5.48 -0.54
C GLU A 42 9.28 -4.36 0.48
N ASP A 43 10.19 -3.41 0.64
CA ASP A 43 10.00 -2.24 1.51
C ASP A 43 8.83 -1.37 1.02
N LEU A 44 8.80 -1.03 -0.28
CA LEU A 44 7.72 -0.25 -0.88
C LEU A 44 6.37 -0.94 -0.78
N LEU A 45 6.32 -2.26 -0.96
CA LEU A 45 5.10 -3.05 -0.84
C LEU A 45 4.69 -3.26 0.62
N GLY A 46 5.65 -3.46 1.53
CA GLY A 46 5.43 -3.64 2.96
C GLY A 46 4.86 -2.38 3.62
N GLU A 47 5.35 -1.20 3.26
CA GLU A 47 4.79 0.08 3.71
C GLU A 47 3.32 0.26 3.28
N LEU A 48 2.96 -0.24 2.10
CA LEU A 48 1.58 -0.24 1.61
C LEU A 48 0.71 -1.28 2.33
N GLU A 49 1.27 -2.43 2.71
CA GLU A 49 0.58 -3.47 3.47
C GLU A 49 0.32 -3.08 4.94
N VAL A 50 1.19 -2.26 5.56
CA VAL A 50 0.97 -1.77 6.95
C VAL A 50 -0.28 -0.89 7.04
N GLY A 51 -0.73 -0.27 5.94
CA GLY A 51 -2.02 0.43 5.86
C GLY A 51 -3.24 -0.50 5.68
N ALA A 52 -3.02 -1.79 5.39
CA ALA A 52 -4.06 -2.80 5.16
C ALA A 52 -4.09 -3.91 6.24
N GLN A 53 -3.04 -4.03 7.06
CA GLN A 53 -2.85 -5.09 8.06
C GLN A 53 -3.28 -4.74 9.51
N GLU A 54 -4.21 -3.81 9.75
CA GLU A 54 -4.93 -3.79 11.04
C GLU A 54 -6.06 -4.85 11.12
N SER A 55 -6.21 -5.72 10.11
CA SER A 55 -7.36 -6.64 10.03
C SER A 55 -7.04 -8.13 9.88
N VAL A 56 -5.81 -8.56 10.14
CA VAL A 56 -5.52 -10.01 10.29
C VAL A 56 -5.18 -10.32 11.75
N ALA A 57 -6.07 -9.92 12.66
CA ALA A 57 -6.14 -10.53 13.97
C ALA A 57 -6.56 -12.01 13.81
N GLU A 58 -5.76 -12.88 14.41
CA GLU A 58 -5.93 -14.33 14.56
C GLU A 58 -7.39 -14.80 14.42
N LEU A 59 -7.68 -15.50 13.32
CA LEU A 59 -8.90 -16.29 13.17
C LEU A 59 -8.79 -17.56 14.03
N LYS A 60 -8.96 -17.41 15.36
CA LYS A 60 -9.44 -18.49 16.21
C LYS A 60 -10.92 -18.68 15.92
N ALA A 61 -11.24 -19.74 15.17
CA ALA A 61 -12.60 -20.15 14.89
C ALA A 61 -13.28 -20.66 16.18
N GLU A 62 -14.20 -19.86 16.73
CA GLU A 62 -15.22 -20.35 17.66
C GLU A 62 -16.62 -20.15 17.04
N PRO A 63 -17.55 -21.09 17.27
CA PRO A 63 -18.75 -21.25 16.46
C PRO A 63 -19.80 -20.15 16.71
N VAL A 64 -20.33 -19.61 15.61
CA VAL A 64 -21.35 -18.57 15.55
C VAL A 64 -22.70 -19.10 16.03
N VAL A 65 -23.20 -18.58 17.16
CA VAL A 65 -24.62 -18.71 17.55
C VAL A 65 -25.37 -17.49 16.99
N PRO A 66 -26.44 -17.67 16.19
CA PRO A 66 -27.11 -16.55 15.53
C PRO A 66 -28.13 -15.92 16.48
N VAL A 67 -27.88 -14.70 16.94
CA VAL A 67 -28.88 -13.91 17.66
C VAL A 67 -29.45 -12.82 16.76
N ARG A 68 -30.78 -12.71 16.85
CA ARG A 68 -31.71 -12.13 15.90
C ARG A 68 -31.74 -10.59 15.88
N ARG A 69 -32.32 -10.09 14.79
CA ARG A 69 -32.56 -8.71 14.36
C ARG A 69 -33.36 -7.80 15.32
N SER A 70 -33.19 -6.49 15.07
CA SER A 70 -34.18 -5.36 15.05
C SER A 70 -34.03 -4.29 16.15
N PRO A 71 -34.63 -3.07 16.01
CA PRO A 71 -34.69 -2.15 14.87
C PRO A 71 -34.29 -0.69 15.25
N ALA A 72 -34.33 0.20 14.26
CA ALA A 72 -33.95 1.62 14.28
C ALA A 72 -34.59 2.51 15.36
N ALA A 73 -33.83 3.52 15.81
CA ALA A 73 -34.33 4.68 16.54
C ALA A 73 -33.74 5.99 15.99
N ARG A 74 -34.51 7.07 16.14
CA ARG A 74 -34.61 8.25 15.28
C ARG A 74 -33.77 9.47 15.77
N LYS A 75 -33.38 10.29 14.78
CA LYS A 75 -33.29 11.79 14.71
C LYS A 75 -32.55 12.60 15.82
N ALA A 76 -31.39 13.17 15.42
CA ALA A 76 -30.91 14.59 15.43
C ALA A 76 -31.28 15.55 16.60
N PRO A 77 -30.38 16.47 17.07
CA PRO A 77 -29.75 17.51 16.22
C PRO A 77 -28.32 18.01 16.55
N ALA A 78 -27.79 18.77 15.59
CA ALA A 78 -26.56 19.56 15.47
C ALA A 78 -25.74 19.96 16.72
N LYS A 79 -24.40 19.87 16.60
CA LYS A 79 -23.42 20.98 16.68
C LYS A 79 -21.98 20.46 16.82
N SER A 80 -21.15 20.71 15.81
CA SER A 80 -19.86 21.40 15.95
C SER A 80 -19.16 21.36 14.59
N ALA A 81 -19.00 22.54 13.99
CA ALA A 81 -18.16 22.72 12.83
C ALA A 81 -16.71 22.49 13.28
N THR A 82 -16.11 21.41 12.79
CA THR A 82 -14.66 21.20 12.86
C THR A 82 -13.97 22.31 12.06
N PRO A 83 -12.88 22.91 12.58
CA PRO A 83 -12.16 23.94 11.84
C PRO A 83 -11.63 23.30 10.56
N ALA A 84 -12.02 23.85 9.41
CA ALA A 84 -11.54 23.41 8.11
C ALA A 84 -10.01 23.38 8.13
N ARG A 85 -9.40 22.19 8.05
CA ARG A 85 -7.97 22.02 7.85
C ARG A 85 -7.60 22.85 6.62
N ARG A 86 -6.84 23.93 6.82
CA ARG A 86 -6.31 24.75 5.73
C ARG A 86 -5.50 23.82 4.84
N ARG A 87 -6.01 23.54 3.63
CA ARG A 87 -5.26 22.84 2.61
C ARG A 87 -4.05 23.70 2.25
N ALA A 88 -2.89 23.06 2.09
CA ALA A 88 -1.71 23.74 1.56
C ALA A 88 -2.07 24.37 0.21
N ARG A 89 -1.69 25.64 0.03
CA ARG A 89 -1.95 26.35 -1.21
C ARG A 89 -1.06 25.73 -2.28
N VAL A 90 -1.65 25.19 -3.34
CA VAL A 90 -0.90 24.73 -4.51
C VAL A 90 -0.40 25.97 -5.22
N VAL A 91 0.90 26.06 -5.41
CA VAL A 91 1.60 27.22 -5.99
C VAL A 91 2.26 26.74 -7.27
N SER A 92 2.19 27.55 -8.33
CA SER A 92 2.81 27.26 -9.62
C SER A 92 4.34 27.47 -9.58
N PHE A 93 5.07 26.87 -10.54
CA PHE A 93 6.54 27.00 -10.62
C PHE A 93 6.99 28.46 -10.74
N GLU A 94 6.26 29.29 -11.49
CA GLU A 94 6.55 30.72 -11.67
C GLU A 94 6.43 31.49 -10.34
N GLU A 95 5.42 31.17 -9.53
CA GLU A 95 5.23 31.78 -8.21
C GLU A 95 6.30 31.35 -7.19
N ILE A 96 6.94 30.20 -7.39
CA ILE A 96 8.05 29.72 -6.53
C ILE A 96 9.34 30.49 -6.85
N GLU A 97 9.61 30.76 -8.13
CA GLU A 97 10.79 31.54 -8.54
C GLU A 97 10.72 32.99 -8.08
N ALA A 98 9.55 33.62 -8.17
CA ALA A 98 9.34 34.99 -7.71
C ALA A 98 9.59 35.19 -6.20
N ARG A 99 9.43 34.13 -5.39
CA ARG A 99 9.69 34.19 -3.93
C ARG A 99 11.15 34.03 -3.55
N LYS A 100 11.98 33.51 -4.45
CA LYS A 100 13.42 33.27 -4.19
C LYS A 100 14.29 34.49 -4.51
N ILE A 101 13.73 35.52 -5.15
CA ILE A 101 14.45 36.71 -5.63
C ILE A 101 14.37 37.88 -4.63
N LYS A 102 13.87 37.65 -3.41
CA LYS A 102 13.78 38.67 -2.34
C LYS A 102 14.67 38.31 -1.17
#